data_AF-A0A6G1G1P0-F1
#
_entry.id   AF-A0A6G1G1P0-F1
#
_cell.length_a   1.000
_cell.length_b   1.000
_cell.length_c   1.000
_cell.angle_alpha   90.00
_cell.angle_beta   90.00
_cell.angle_gamma   90.00
#
_symmetry.space_group_name_H-M   'P 1'
#
loop_
_entity.id
_entity.type
_entity.pdbx_description
1 polymer ?
#
loop_
_entity_poly.entity_id
_entity_poly.type
_entity_poly.pdbx_seq_one_letter_code
_entity_poly.pdbx_strand_id
1 'polypeptide(L)' 'RPHSCDKCGMRFLYPKDVSRHKLKHTGEKPHACPKCGTRFPRADNCRRHAVICQRDMGLGDGND' A
#
# COMPACT_ATOMS: atom_id res chain seq x y z
N ARG A 1 20.14 -2.74 14.52
CA ARG A 1 18.81 -3.00 13.90
C ARG A 1 18.13 -4.14 14.65
N PRO A 2 17.37 -3.82 15.71
CA PRO A 2 16.82 -4.82 16.63
C PRO A 2 15.60 -5.57 16.06
N HIS A 3 14.93 -5.02 15.05
CA HIS A 3 13.75 -5.65 14.47
C HIS A 3 14.12 -6.37 13.18
N SER A 4 13.83 -7.67 13.09
CA SER A 4 14.08 -8.49 11.90
C SER A 4 12.77 -8.96 11.25
N CYS A 5 12.82 -9.19 9.95
CA CYS A 5 11.76 -9.88 9.23
C CYS A 5 11.96 -11.39 9.38
N ASP A 6 10.94 -12.06 9.90
CA ASP A 6 10.93 -13.50 10.10
C ASP A 6 11.05 -14.31 8.79
N LYS A 7 10.49 -13.79 7.68
CA LYS A 7 10.48 -14.49 6.38
C LYS A 7 11.82 -14.47 5.63
N CYS A 8 12.63 -13.43 5.78
CA CYS A 8 13.86 -13.25 4.98
C CYS A 8 15.08 -12.79 5.79
N GLY A 9 14.96 -12.67 7.11
CA GLY A 9 16.05 -12.26 8.00
C GLY A 9 16.45 -10.78 7.90
N MET A 10 15.84 -9.98 7.02
CA MET A 10 16.21 -8.57 6.86
C MET A 10 16.01 -7.79 8.16
N ARG A 11 17.02 -6.98 8.52
CA ARG A 11 17.02 -6.20 9.77
C ARG A 11 16.65 -4.74 9.51
N PHE A 12 15.91 -4.15 10.44
CA PHE A 12 15.40 -2.79 10.41
C PHE A 12 15.63 -2.07 11.74
N LEU A 13 15.67 -0.73 11.69
CA LEU A 13 15.86 0.10 12.88
C LEU A 13 14.58 0.23 13.69
N TYR A 14 13.41 0.29 13.02
CA TYR A 14 12.12 0.49 13.65
C TYR A 14 11.15 -0.66 13.34
N PRO A 15 10.21 -0.99 14.24
CA PRO A 15 9.25 -2.07 14.02
C PRO A 15 8.28 -1.73 12.88
N LYS A 16 7.92 -0.45 12.71
CA LYS A 16 7.11 0.05 11.59
C LYS A 16 7.71 -0.28 10.22
N ASP A 17 9.05 -0.31 10.12
CA ASP A 17 9.73 -0.67 8.89
C ASP A 17 9.64 -2.16 8.61
N VAL A 18 9.70 -3.01 9.64
CA VAL A 18 9.47 -4.45 9.51
C VAL A 18 8.04 -4.72 9.07
N SER A 19 7.04 -4.14 9.74
CA SER A 19 5.63 -4.32 9.38
C SER A 19 5.36 -3.89 7.94
N ARG A 20 5.91 -2.73 7.54
CA ARG A 20 5.82 -2.25 6.14
C ARG A 20 6.54 -3.18 5.16
N HIS A 21 7.70 -3.73 5.54
CA HIS A 21 8.43 -4.68 4.72
C HIS A 21 7.65 -5.99 4.55
N LYS A 22 6.96 -6.47 5.59
CA LYS A 22 6.14 -7.69 5.55
C LYS A 22 5.06 -7.63 4.47
N LEU A 23 4.51 -6.46 4.15
CA LEU A 23 3.55 -6.26 3.06
C LEU A 23 4.10 -6.69 1.69
N LYS A 24 5.43 -6.66 1.49
CA LYS A 24 6.05 -7.16 0.24
C LYS A 24 5.98 -8.67 0.13
N HIS A 25 5.92 -9.37 1.26
CA HIS A 25 5.85 -10.83 1.31
C HIS A 25 4.41 -11.35 1.28
N THR A 26 3.46 -10.61 1.84
CA THR A 26 2.04 -10.99 1.81
C THR A 26 1.34 -10.49 0.55
N GLY A 27 1.94 -9.52 -0.15
CA GLY A 27 1.30 -8.87 -1.29
C GLY A 27 0.13 -7.98 -0.89
N GLU A 28 -0.10 -7.80 0.42
CA GLU A 28 -1.17 -6.95 0.94
C GLU A 28 -0.92 -5.49 0.59
N LYS A 29 -1.96 -4.85 0.07
CA LYS A 29 -1.95 -3.46 -0.35
C LYS A 29 -3.12 -2.74 0.31
N PRO A 30 -2.95 -2.28 1.56
CA PRO A 30 -4.05 -1.71 2.34
C PRO A 30 -4.49 -0.34 1.80
N HIS A 31 -3.67 0.35 1.02
CA HIS A 31 -3.98 1.70 0.55
C HIS A 31 -4.53 1.65 -0.88
N ALA A 32 -5.83 1.87 -1.07
CA ALA A 32 -6.42 2.00 -2.39
C ALA A 32 -6.46 3.46 -2.84
N CYS A 33 -6.14 3.71 -4.11
CA CYS A 33 -6.36 5.01 -4.73
C CYS A 33 -7.88 5.26 -4.82
N PRO A 34 -8.40 6.37 -4.27
CA PRO A 34 -9.84 6.65 -4.31
C PRO A 34 -10.34 6.91 -5.73
N LYS A 35 -9.45 7.30 -6.65
CA LYS A 35 -9.81 7.57 -8.05
C LYS A 35 -9.91 6.29 -8.88
N CYS A 36 -8.90 5.43 -8.86
CA CYS A 36 -8.84 4.26 -9.76
C CYS A 36 -8.91 2.89 -9.06
N GLY A 37 -9.00 2.86 -7.73
CA GLY A 37 -8.99 1.63 -6.93
C GLY A 37 -7.64 0.91 -6.87
N THR A 38 -6.61 1.43 -7.54
CA THR A 38 -5.29 0.79 -7.55
C THR A 38 -4.74 0.72 -6.12
N ARG A 39 -4.42 -0.49 -5.67
CA ARG A 39 -3.94 -0.74 -4.31
C ARG A 39 -2.41 -0.61 -4.25
N PHE A 40 -1.91 0.01 -3.18
CA PHE A 40 -0.51 0.24 -2.89
C PHE A 40 -0.16 -0.30 -1.50
N PRO A 41 1.07 -0.81 -1.32
CA PRO A 41 1.56 -1.26 -0.01
C PRO A 41 1.91 -0.10 0.92
N ARG A 42 1.95 1.15 0.43
CA ARG A 42 2.29 2.33 1.23
C ARG A 42 1.43 3.54 0.90
N ALA A 43 1.09 4.31 1.92
CA ALA A 43 0.32 5.55 1.79
C ALA A 43 1.03 6.62 0.95
N ASP A 44 2.36 6.75 1.07
CA ASP A 44 3.14 7.69 0.27
C ASP A 44 3.07 7.36 -1.23
N ASN A 45 3.19 6.08 -1.59
CA ASN A 45 3.02 5.62 -2.96
C ASN A 45 1.60 5.91 -3.47
N CYS A 46 0.56 5.59 -2.67
CA CYS A 46 -0.83 5.85 -3.03
C CYS A 46 -1.11 7.34 -3.26
N ARG A 47 -0.63 8.21 -2.37
CA ARG A 47 -0.80 9.66 -2.48
C ARG A 47 -0.09 10.24 -3.70
N ARG A 48 1.14 9.81 -3.97
CA ARG A 48 1.88 10.21 -5.18
C ARG A 48 1.21 9.71 -6.45
N HIS A 49 0.58 8.56 -6.42
CA HIS A 49 -0.22 8.09 -7.53
C HIS A 49 -1.51 8.90 -7.69
N ALA A 50 -2.23 9.19 -6.61
CA ALA A 50 -3.52 9.87 -6.64
C ALA A 50 -3.46 11.26 -7.30
N VAL A 51 -2.32 11.95 -7.22
CA VAL A 51 -2.13 13.27 -7.87
C VAL A 51 -2.04 13.17 -9.40
N ILE A 52 -1.44 12.11 -9.95
CA ILE A 52 -1.35 11.88 -11.40
C ILE A 52 -2.45 10.95 -11.92
N CYS A 53 -3.24 10.36 -11.02
CA CYS A 53 -4.29 9.43 -11.38
C CYS A 53 -5.44 10.20 -12.05
N GLN A 54 -5.54 10.03 -13.37
CA GLN A 54 -6.58 10.61 -14.24
C GLN A 54 -7.78 9.69 -14.43
N ARG A 55 -7.71 8.45 -13.94
CA ARG A 55 -8.79 7.47 -14.07
C ARG A 55 -9.78 7.71 -12.94
N ASP A 56 -10.82 8.47 -13.24
CA ASP A 56 -11.97 8.68 -12.36
C ASP A 56 -12.79 7.38 -12.39
N MET A 57 -12.85 6.66 -11.27
CA MET A 57 -13.99 5.78 -11.01
C MET A 57 -15.15 6.73 -10.78
N GLY A 58 -15.70 7.23 -11.89
CA GLY A 58 -17.01 7.84 -11.90
C GLY A 58 -17.94 6.89 -11.15
N LEU A 59 -18.64 7.45 -10.17
CA LEU A 59 -19.71 6.80 -9.44
C LEU A 59 -20.56 6.02 -10.45
N GLY A 60 -20.37 4.71 -10.53
CA GLY A 60 -21.30 3.83 -11.20
C GLY A 60 -22.53 3.85 -10.33
N ASP A 61 -23.54 4.59 -10.79
CA ASP A 61 -24.87 4.67 -10.22
C ASP A 61 -25.29 3.31 -9.65
N GLY A 62 -25.55 3.28 -8.35
CA GLY A 62 -26.48 2.31 -7.82
C GLY A 62 -27.84 2.62 -8.41
N ASN A 63 -28.30 1.77 -9.32
CA ASN A 63 -29.71 1.49 -9.55
C ASN A 63 -29.82 0.07 -10.12
N ASP A 64 -30.69 -0.71 -9.48
CA ASP A 64 -31.03 -2.13 -9.63
C ASP A 64 -30.07 -3.16 -9.01
#